data_AF-A0A3D3RB93-F1
#
_entry.id   AF-A0A3D3RB93-F1
#
_cell.length_a   1.000
_cell.length_b   1.000
_cell.length_c   1.000
_cell.angle_alpha   90.00
_cell.angle_beta   90.00
_cell.angle_gamma   90.00
#
_symmetry.space_group_name_H-M   'P 1'
#
loop_
_entity.id
_entity.type
_entity.pdbx_description
1 polymer ?
#
loop_
_entity_poly.entity_id
_entity_poly.type
_entity_poly.pdbx_seq_one_letter_code
_entity_poly.pdbx_strand_id
1 'polypeptide(L)'
;MRFTNENVKHQFVSIVTVAFTLFAISISSSFAGEWLHDFQAAQKLAQDKDVPLLVHFHASWCAPCKQMEQTVLSTQTLKNILGKRIIGVKIDSDQYPQLVDRFNVKSLPSDILLTPTGTIITRAGGMQQKHTYLSFLGRGASRYENDRRVYLARKSKQELMARKQQESESVEEESVEIEVQEEVKEKTYVATDPARIGLEGYSPIALTRDRKWTKGKEEFSWPYQGITYLLSSRTELEIFKIDPGRYAPQLLGCDPVILNKQDRAIPGDTKYGAYYDHNLYLFVDVESREEFKKNPDRFSRTMHVLKIEQVEGSVVR
;
A
#
# COMPACT_ATOMS: atom_id res chain seq x y z
N MET A 1 54.39 8.31 -78.82
CA MET A 1 55.44 8.75 -77.87
C MET A 1 54.88 9.91 -77.04
N ARG A 2 55.25 10.03 -75.76
CA ARG A 2 54.77 11.00 -74.75
C ARG A 2 53.38 10.73 -74.10
N PHE A 3 53.37 10.84 -72.77
CA PHE A 3 52.22 11.09 -71.88
C PHE A 3 52.00 12.64 -71.80
N THR A 4 51.15 13.29 -70.99
CA THR A 4 50.31 13.06 -69.78
C THR A 4 49.14 14.09 -69.84
N ASN A 5 48.08 14.13 -69.01
CA ASN A 5 47.30 13.18 -68.19
C ASN A 5 46.04 13.94 -67.64
N GLU A 6 45.11 13.27 -66.94
CA GLU A 6 44.18 13.79 -65.92
C GLU A 6 43.48 15.17 -66.09
N ASN A 7 42.15 15.13 -66.32
CA ASN A 7 41.18 15.51 -65.28
C ASN A 7 39.73 15.12 -65.66
N VAL A 8 39.04 14.33 -64.83
CA VAL A 8 37.66 13.87 -65.09
C VAL A 8 36.68 14.64 -64.20
N LYS A 9 35.71 15.33 -64.82
CA LYS A 9 34.63 16.04 -64.12
C LYS A 9 33.44 15.11 -63.85
N HIS A 10 33.32 14.59 -62.63
CA HIS A 10 32.08 13.97 -62.15
C HIS A 10 31.10 15.08 -61.73
N GLN A 11 30.00 15.25 -62.46
CA GLN A 11 28.68 14.65 -62.19
C GLN A 11 27.97 15.25 -60.98
N PHE A 12 27.02 16.17 -61.25
CA PHE A 12 25.93 16.49 -60.34
C PHE A 12 24.97 15.29 -60.25
N VAL A 13 24.82 14.73 -59.04
CA VAL A 13 23.68 13.88 -58.67
C VAL A 13 23.16 14.42 -57.35
N SER A 14 21.93 14.91 -57.33
CA SER A 14 21.37 15.62 -56.18
C SER A 14 21.12 14.67 -55.00
N ILE A 15 21.78 14.95 -53.88
CA ILE A 15 21.64 14.23 -52.61
C ILE A 15 20.29 14.58 -51.99
N VAL A 16 19.24 13.85 -52.37
CA VAL A 16 17.91 13.88 -51.72
C VAL A 16 17.74 12.57 -50.94
N THR A 17 18.58 12.38 -49.94
CA THR A 17 18.60 11.20 -49.06
C THR A 17 18.35 11.61 -47.60
N VAL A 18 17.40 10.91 -46.97
CA VAL A 18 17.19 10.85 -45.51
C VAL A 18 16.93 12.21 -44.83
N ALA A 19 15.73 12.75 -45.03
CA ALA A 19 15.17 13.85 -44.24
C ALA A 19 13.78 13.51 -43.64
N PHE A 20 13.50 12.21 -43.42
CA PHE A 20 12.23 11.74 -42.85
C PHE A 20 12.42 10.68 -41.75
N THR A 21 13.44 10.88 -40.91
CA THR A 21 13.70 10.09 -39.70
C THR A 21 14.04 11.02 -38.55
N LEU A 22 13.59 10.69 -37.33
CA LEU A 22 13.98 11.33 -36.07
C LEU A 22 13.53 12.80 -35.86
N PHE A 23 12.22 13.04 -35.76
CA PHE A 23 11.74 14.10 -34.85
C PHE A 23 10.46 13.75 -34.09
N ALA A 24 10.29 12.46 -33.76
CA ALA A 24 9.50 12.09 -32.59
C ALA A 24 10.28 12.49 -31.33
N ILE A 25 10.22 13.76 -30.92
CA ILE A 25 10.61 14.10 -29.55
C ILE A 25 9.58 13.46 -28.63
N SER A 26 9.91 12.31 -28.07
CA SER A 26 9.30 11.87 -26.81
C SER A 26 9.75 12.89 -25.75
N ILE A 27 9.00 13.98 -25.60
CA ILE A 27 9.17 14.93 -24.50
C ILE A 27 8.73 14.19 -23.25
N SER A 28 9.67 13.45 -22.64
CA SER A 28 9.52 12.76 -21.37
C SER A 28 9.50 13.78 -20.22
N SER A 29 8.50 14.67 -20.26
CA SER A 29 8.19 15.66 -19.24
C SER A 29 8.11 14.96 -17.90
N SER A 30 9.17 15.09 -17.12
CA SER A 30 9.33 14.38 -15.87
C SER A 30 8.59 15.16 -14.79
N PHE A 31 7.26 14.96 -14.73
CA PHE A 31 6.32 15.50 -13.72
C PHE A 31 6.62 14.96 -12.29
N ALA A 32 7.89 14.93 -11.89
CA ALA A 32 8.39 14.43 -10.63
C ALA A 32 8.53 15.60 -9.65
N GLY A 33 7.60 15.69 -8.69
CA GLY A 33 7.56 16.74 -7.69
C GLY A 33 6.67 17.94 -8.02
N GLU A 34 5.97 17.91 -9.16
CA GLU A 34 5.02 18.95 -9.56
C GLU A 34 3.58 18.61 -9.15
N TRP A 35 2.75 19.65 -9.08
CA TRP A 35 1.30 19.54 -8.91
C TRP A 35 0.62 19.70 -10.27
N LEU A 36 -0.28 18.78 -10.60
CA LEU A 36 -1.15 18.89 -11.76
C LEU A 36 -2.37 19.76 -11.45
N HIS A 37 -3.07 20.21 -12.49
CA HIS A 37 -4.29 21.01 -12.37
C HIS A 37 -5.51 20.43 -13.13
N ASP A 38 -5.30 19.37 -13.92
CA ASP A 38 -6.37 18.58 -14.55
C ASP A 38 -6.60 17.29 -13.75
N PHE A 39 -7.83 17.09 -13.27
CA PHE A 39 -8.21 15.91 -12.49
C PHE A 39 -8.14 14.60 -13.29
N GLN A 40 -8.58 14.61 -14.56
CA GLN A 40 -8.65 13.40 -15.38
C GLN A 40 -7.25 12.96 -15.82
N ALA A 41 -6.40 13.90 -16.24
CA ALA A 41 -5.00 13.64 -16.56
C ALA A 41 -4.23 13.15 -15.33
N ALA A 42 -4.47 13.73 -14.15
CA ALA A 42 -3.86 13.28 -12.91
C ALA A 42 -4.35 11.89 -12.47
N GLN A 43 -5.65 11.59 -12.62
CA GLN A 43 -6.19 10.26 -12.35
C GLN A 43 -5.64 9.21 -13.31
N LYS A 44 -5.52 9.54 -14.61
CA LYS A 44 -4.88 8.65 -15.58
C LYS A 44 -3.41 8.41 -15.23
N LEU A 45 -2.63 9.45 -14.93
CA LEU A 45 -1.22 9.29 -14.54
C LEU A 45 -1.06 8.46 -13.25
N ALA A 46 -2.01 8.53 -12.33
CA ALA A 46 -2.06 7.68 -11.14
C ALA A 46 -2.32 6.20 -11.47
N GLN A 47 -3.14 5.92 -12.51
CA GLN A 47 -3.40 4.57 -13.04
C GLN A 47 -2.19 4.02 -13.80
N ASP A 48 -1.65 4.79 -14.75
CA ASP A 48 -0.49 4.43 -15.56
C ASP A 48 0.77 4.14 -14.69
N LYS A 49 0.84 4.72 -13.48
CA LYS A 49 1.92 4.51 -12.50
C LYS A 49 1.55 3.60 -11.32
N ASP A 50 0.30 3.15 -11.19
CA ASP A 50 -0.18 2.29 -10.09
C ASP A 50 0.13 2.87 -8.68
N VAL A 51 -0.18 4.16 -8.47
CA VAL A 51 0.07 4.91 -7.22
C VAL A 51 -1.11 5.81 -6.82
N PRO A 52 -1.29 6.17 -5.52
CA PRO A 52 -2.39 7.02 -5.09
C PRO A 52 -2.42 8.41 -5.73
N LEU A 53 -3.63 8.96 -5.90
CA LEU A 53 -3.88 10.35 -6.30
C LEU A 53 -4.25 11.19 -5.07
N LEU A 54 -3.51 12.27 -4.82
CA LEU A 54 -3.80 13.30 -3.84
C LEU A 54 -4.50 14.48 -4.52
N VAL A 55 -5.74 14.73 -4.13
CA VAL A 55 -6.57 15.85 -4.61
C VAL A 55 -6.58 16.93 -3.52
N HIS A 56 -6.06 18.11 -3.82
CA HIS A 56 -6.06 19.27 -2.93
C HIS A 56 -7.05 20.33 -3.43
N PHE A 57 -8.14 20.54 -2.69
CA PHE A 57 -9.13 21.57 -2.96
C PHE A 57 -8.74 22.90 -2.32
N HIS A 58 -8.67 23.94 -3.13
CA HIS A 58 -8.39 25.32 -2.73
C HIS A 58 -9.37 26.29 -3.37
N ALA A 59 -9.22 27.59 -3.10
CA ALA A 59 -9.85 28.67 -3.85
C ALA A 59 -8.99 29.94 -3.77
N SER A 60 -9.13 30.84 -4.74
CA SER A 60 -8.32 32.07 -4.85
C SER A 60 -8.41 33.00 -3.63
N TRP A 61 -9.55 33.01 -2.94
CA TRP A 61 -9.84 33.79 -1.73
C TRP A 61 -9.43 33.10 -0.41
N CYS A 62 -9.12 31.80 -0.44
CA CYS A 62 -8.84 31.00 0.76
C CYS A 62 -7.48 31.35 1.40
N ALA A 63 -7.47 32.20 2.43
CA ALA A 63 -6.26 32.55 3.18
C ALA A 63 -5.58 31.33 3.87
N PRO A 64 -6.31 30.38 4.51
CA PRO A 64 -5.68 29.18 5.09
C PRO A 64 -5.01 28.28 4.04
N CYS A 65 -5.55 28.23 2.81
CA CYS A 65 -4.94 27.51 1.69
C CYS A 65 -3.59 28.14 1.30
N LYS A 66 -3.51 29.48 1.23
CA LYS A 66 -2.27 30.21 0.93
C LYS A 66 -1.19 29.99 2.01
N GLN A 67 -1.58 29.90 3.28
CA GLN A 67 -0.66 29.57 4.37
C GLN A 67 -0.17 28.12 4.28
N MET A 68 -1.07 27.18 3.98
CA MET A 68 -0.74 25.75 3.80
C MET A 68 0.16 25.51 2.58
N GLU A 69 -0.01 26.29 1.50
CA GLU A 69 0.88 26.27 0.34
C GLU A 69 2.34 26.53 0.74
N GLN A 70 2.57 27.66 1.42
CA GLN A 70 3.89 28.12 1.84
C GLN A 70 4.53 27.18 2.88
N THR A 71 3.75 26.71 3.85
CA THR A 71 4.27 25.94 5.00
C THR A 71 4.33 24.43 4.76
N VAL A 72 3.60 23.91 3.77
CA VAL A 72 3.48 22.46 3.51
C VAL A 72 3.62 22.11 2.02
N LEU A 73 2.74 22.62 1.16
CA LEU A 73 2.51 22.03 -0.18
C LEU A 73 3.61 22.31 -1.20
N SER A 74 4.30 23.46 -1.06
CA SER A 74 5.47 23.81 -1.86
C SER A 74 6.80 23.33 -1.26
N THR A 75 6.80 22.66 -0.10
CA THR A 75 8.05 22.22 0.55
C THR A 75 8.72 21.06 -0.18
N GLN A 76 10.06 21.05 -0.23
CA GLN A 76 10.82 20.00 -0.91
C GLN A 76 10.52 18.59 -0.38
N THR A 77 10.13 18.47 0.90
CA THR A 77 9.70 17.20 1.50
C THR A 77 8.50 16.60 0.76
N LEU A 78 7.54 17.43 0.34
CA LEU A 78 6.38 16.97 -0.43
C LEU A 78 6.72 16.77 -1.91
N LYS A 79 7.49 17.68 -2.52
CA LYS A 79 8.00 17.50 -3.90
C LYS A 79 8.79 16.20 -4.08
N ASN A 80 9.48 15.73 -3.04
CA ASN A 80 10.18 14.44 -3.07
C ASN A 80 9.24 13.20 -3.01
N ILE A 81 7.95 13.38 -2.69
CA ILE A 81 6.91 12.33 -2.67
C ILE A 81 6.09 12.38 -3.96
N LEU A 82 5.72 13.58 -4.42
CA LEU A 82 4.89 13.81 -5.60
C LEU A 82 5.56 13.30 -6.89
N GLY A 83 4.77 12.73 -7.78
CA GLY A 83 5.21 12.12 -9.04
C GLY A 83 5.99 10.80 -8.90
N LYS A 84 6.42 10.44 -7.67
CA LYS A 84 7.20 9.23 -7.36
C LYS A 84 6.42 8.16 -6.58
N ARG A 85 5.68 8.56 -5.54
CA ARG A 85 4.86 7.65 -4.69
C ARG A 85 3.39 8.06 -4.59
N ILE A 86 3.06 9.29 -4.96
CA ILE A 86 1.71 9.86 -4.99
C ILE A 86 1.67 10.81 -6.20
N ILE A 87 0.58 10.86 -6.98
CA ILE A 87 0.33 11.95 -7.94
C ILE A 87 -0.42 13.07 -7.22
N GLY A 88 -0.03 14.32 -7.40
CA GLY A 88 -0.72 15.47 -6.79
C GLY A 88 -1.51 16.26 -7.83
N VAL A 89 -2.76 16.59 -7.52
CA VAL A 89 -3.57 17.53 -8.31
C VAL A 89 -4.18 18.61 -7.40
N LYS A 90 -4.14 19.87 -7.85
CA LYS A 90 -4.79 21.01 -7.20
C LYS A 90 -6.03 21.41 -7.97
N ILE A 91 -7.15 21.49 -7.26
CA ILE A 91 -8.47 21.80 -7.81
C ILE A 91 -8.93 23.12 -7.22
N ASP A 92 -9.20 24.11 -8.08
CA ASP A 92 -9.86 25.34 -7.64
C ASP A 92 -11.37 25.10 -7.52
N SER A 93 -11.90 25.31 -6.32
CA SER A 93 -13.28 24.99 -5.95
C SER A 93 -14.27 25.95 -6.58
N ASP A 94 -13.84 27.16 -6.94
CA ASP A 94 -14.65 28.14 -7.66
C ASP A 94 -14.82 27.73 -9.15
N GLN A 95 -13.87 26.96 -9.71
CA GLN A 95 -13.85 26.53 -11.12
C GLN A 95 -14.40 25.11 -11.35
N TYR A 96 -14.33 24.22 -10.34
CA TYR A 96 -14.71 22.82 -10.46
C TYR A 96 -15.75 22.38 -9.41
N PRO A 97 -16.92 23.04 -9.28
CA PRO A 97 -17.95 22.70 -8.29
C PRO A 97 -18.43 21.24 -8.40
N GLN A 98 -18.47 20.67 -9.61
CA GLN A 98 -18.80 19.27 -9.85
C GLN A 98 -17.83 18.27 -9.17
N LEU A 99 -16.59 18.69 -8.87
CA LEU A 99 -15.65 17.90 -8.06
C LEU A 99 -15.85 18.14 -6.56
N VAL A 100 -16.17 19.37 -6.14
CA VAL A 100 -16.55 19.71 -4.76
C VAL A 100 -17.74 18.85 -4.31
N ASP A 101 -18.78 18.76 -5.15
CA ASP A 101 -19.97 17.93 -4.93
C ASP A 101 -19.62 16.43 -4.92
N ARG A 102 -18.95 15.93 -5.96
CA ARG A 102 -18.57 14.51 -6.11
C ARG A 102 -17.83 13.96 -4.89
N PHE A 103 -16.97 14.78 -4.27
CA PHE A 103 -16.16 14.37 -3.13
C PHE A 103 -16.73 14.82 -1.76
N ASN A 104 -17.84 15.56 -1.76
CA ASN A 104 -18.50 16.12 -0.57
C ASN A 104 -17.53 17.00 0.25
N VAL A 105 -16.92 17.98 -0.42
CA VAL A 105 -15.98 18.95 0.15
C VAL A 105 -16.77 20.10 0.77
N LYS A 106 -16.68 20.24 2.11
CA LYS A 106 -17.52 21.18 2.88
C LYS A 106 -16.77 22.43 3.38
N SER A 107 -15.45 22.46 3.24
CA SER A 107 -14.60 23.55 3.71
C SER A 107 -13.23 23.48 3.02
N LEU A 108 -12.52 24.61 3.00
CA LEU A 108 -11.22 24.74 2.32
C LEU A 108 -10.10 25.14 3.31
N PRO A 109 -8.86 24.64 3.14
CA PRO A 109 -8.49 23.58 2.19
C PRO A 109 -9.10 22.23 2.57
N SER A 110 -9.19 21.32 1.60
CA SER A 110 -9.47 19.90 1.88
C SER A 110 -8.61 19.00 0.98
N ASP A 111 -8.05 17.96 1.58
CA ASP A 111 -7.14 17.03 0.90
C ASP A 111 -7.74 15.62 0.93
N ILE A 112 -7.77 14.95 -0.21
CA ILE A 112 -8.37 13.62 -0.34
C ILE A 112 -7.37 12.72 -1.07
N LEU A 113 -7.03 11.59 -0.46
CA LEU A 113 -6.19 10.57 -1.08
C LEU A 113 -7.08 9.48 -1.68
N LEU A 114 -6.89 9.20 -2.96
CA LEU A 114 -7.64 8.22 -3.75
C LEU A 114 -6.73 7.08 -4.20
N THR A 115 -7.31 5.89 -4.41
CA THR A 115 -6.72 4.86 -5.28
C THR A 115 -6.62 5.40 -6.71
N PRO A 116 -5.80 4.79 -7.60
CA PRO A 116 -5.81 5.13 -9.02
C PRO A 116 -7.21 5.06 -9.66
N THR A 117 -8.01 4.07 -9.23
CA THR A 117 -9.39 3.87 -9.66
C THR A 117 -10.38 4.93 -9.12
N GLY A 118 -9.95 5.80 -8.21
CA GLY A 118 -10.75 6.91 -7.68
C GLY A 118 -11.53 6.62 -6.39
N THR A 119 -11.31 5.46 -5.77
CA THR A 119 -11.88 5.11 -4.45
C THR A 119 -11.16 5.89 -3.34
N ILE A 120 -11.90 6.46 -2.40
CA ILE A 120 -11.32 7.27 -1.31
C ILE A 120 -10.62 6.37 -0.30
N ILE A 121 -9.31 6.61 -0.09
CA ILE A 121 -8.49 5.95 0.93
C ILE A 121 -8.61 6.70 2.26
N THR A 122 -8.49 8.03 2.22
CA THR A 122 -8.53 8.90 3.41
C THR A 122 -8.78 10.37 3.00
N ARG A 123 -9.19 11.22 3.95
CA ARG A 123 -9.40 12.66 3.76
C ARG A 123 -8.93 13.49 4.97
N ALA A 124 -8.51 14.72 4.71
CA ALA A 124 -8.25 15.77 5.69
C ALA A 124 -9.01 17.06 5.30
N GLY A 125 -9.27 17.92 6.27
CA GLY A 125 -10.00 19.17 6.07
C GLY A 125 -9.50 20.27 6.99
N GLY A 126 -9.51 21.50 6.51
CA GLY A 126 -8.86 22.64 7.15
C GLY A 126 -7.34 22.60 7.06
N MET A 127 -6.71 23.73 7.37
CA MET A 127 -5.25 23.90 7.33
C MET A 127 -4.53 22.86 8.20
N GLN A 128 -3.56 22.17 7.61
CA GLN A 128 -2.75 21.16 8.29
C GLN A 128 -1.35 21.67 8.56
N GLN A 129 -0.80 21.36 9.74
CA GLN A 129 0.63 21.53 9.99
C GLN A 129 1.43 20.46 9.23
N LYS A 130 2.64 20.81 8.77
CA LYS A 130 3.49 19.94 7.93
C LYS A 130 3.68 18.53 8.51
N HIS A 131 3.87 18.40 9.82
CA HIS A 131 4.07 17.11 10.48
C HIS A 131 2.82 16.22 10.40
N THR A 132 1.62 16.79 10.62
CA THR A 132 0.31 16.13 10.54
C THR A 132 -0.07 15.76 9.10
N TYR A 133 0.28 16.62 8.15
CA TYR A 133 0.05 16.36 6.73
C TYR A 133 0.87 15.17 6.22
N LEU A 134 2.14 15.06 6.64
CA LEU A 134 2.99 13.94 6.29
C LEU A 134 2.53 12.62 6.94
N SER A 135 1.87 12.64 8.11
CA SER A 135 1.19 11.45 8.66
C SER A 135 0.02 11.02 7.77
N PHE A 136 -0.84 11.96 7.40
CA PHE A 136 -2.02 11.72 6.57
C PHE A 136 -1.65 11.03 5.25
N LEU A 137 -0.65 11.57 4.54
CA LEU A 137 -0.14 10.96 3.31
C LEU A 137 0.53 9.60 3.57
N GLY A 138 1.33 9.47 4.64
CA GLY A 138 2.02 8.23 4.99
C GLY A 138 1.05 7.09 5.30
N ARG A 139 0.05 7.32 6.18
CA ARG A 139 -0.95 6.31 6.55
C ARG A 139 -1.83 5.92 5.36
N GLY A 140 -2.21 6.88 4.52
CA GLY A 140 -2.95 6.61 3.28
C GLY A 140 -2.15 5.78 2.26
N ALA A 141 -0.90 6.14 2.01
CA ALA A 141 -0.05 5.41 1.06
C ALA A 141 0.27 3.98 1.55
N SER A 142 0.52 3.79 2.85
CA SER A 142 0.74 2.46 3.43
C SER A 142 -0.51 1.57 3.38
N ARG A 143 -1.71 2.12 3.60
CA ARG A 143 -2.96 1.36 3.40
C ARG A 143 -3.07 0.88 1.95
N TYR A 144 -2.89 1.77 0.98
CA TYR A 144 -2.95 1.42 -0.44
C TYR A 144 -1.96 0.33 -0.83
N GLU A 145 -0.68 0.46 -0.46
CA GLU A 145 0.34 -0.52 -0.83
C GLU A 145 0.11 -1.89 -0.16
N ASN A 146 -0.47 -1.94 1.05
CA ASN A 146 -0.90 -3.19 1.67
C ASN A 146 -2.06 -3.84 0.90
N ASP A 147 -3.13 -3.10 0.61
CA ASP A 147 -4.30 -3.59 -0.12
C ASP A 147 -3.90 -4.09 -1.52
N ARG A 148 -3.02 -3.33 -2.19
CA ARG A 148 -2.42 -3.65 -3.49
C ARG A 148 -1.57 -4.93 -3.47
N ARG A 149 -0.72 -5.13 -2.47
CA ARG A 149 0.07 -6.37 -2.31
C ARG A 149 -0.85 -7.59 -2.13
N VAL A 150 -1.91 -7.46 -1.34
CA VAL A 150 -2.89 -8.53 -1.14
C VAL A 150 -3.65 -8.85 -2.44
N TYR A 151 -4.02 -7.84 -3.23
CA TYR A 151 -4.60 -8.04 -4.56
C TYR A 151 -3.65 -8.77 -5.52
N LEU A 152 -2.40 -8.31 -5.65
CA LEU A 152 -1.41 -8.91 -6.54
C LEU A 152 -1.11 -10.37 -6.16
N ALA A 153 -0.92 -10.66 -4.87
CA ALA A 153 -0.70 -12.03 -4.38
C ALA A 153 -1.90 -12.96 -4.66
N ARG A 154 -3.14 -12.46 -4.56
CA ARG A 154 -4.35 -13.22 -4.93
C ARG A 154 -4.39 -13.51 -6.43
N LYS A 155 -4.11 -12.50 -7.26
CA LYS A 155 -4.08 -12.62 -8.72
C LYS A 155 -3.04 -13.66 -9.18
N SER A 156 -1.79 -13.56 -8.72
CA SER A 156 -0.74 -14.51 -9.11
C SER A 156 -0.99 -15.93 -8.59
N LYS A 157 -1.71 -16.10 -7.46
CA LYS A 157 -2.17 -17.43 -7.01
C LYS A 157 -3.21 -18.01 -7.98
N GLN A 158 -4.16 -17.20 -8.46
CA GLN A 158 -5.17 -17.64 -9.43
C GLN A 158 -4.53 -17.98 -10.78
N GLU A 159 -3.60 -17.16 -11.27
CA GLU A 159 -2.84 -17.41 -12.51
C GLU A 159 -2.01 -18.71 -12.44
N LEU A 160 -1.39 -19.00 -11.30
CA LEU A 160 -0.67 -20.26 -11.07
C LEU A 160 -1.62 -21.47 -11.00
N MET A 161 -2.81 -21.32 -10.39
CA MET A 161 -3.81 -22.39 -10.32
C MET A 161 -4.38 -22.71 -11.70
N ALA A 162 -4.69 -21.70 -12.52
CA ALA A 162 -5.17 -21.89 -13.90
C ALA A 162 -4.13 -22.62 -14.76
N ARG A 163 -2.84 -22.23 -14.70
CA ARG A 163 -1.76 -22.94 -15.40
C ARG A 163 -1.67 -24.40 -15.00
N LYS A 164 -1.70 -24.69 -13.69
CA LYS A 164 -1.64 -26.08 -13.20
C LYS A 164 -2.82 -26.93 -13.64
N GLN A 165 -4.00 -26.33 -13.79
CA GLN A 165 -5.17 -27.04 -14.30
C GLN A 165 -5.03 -27.37 -15.79
N GLN A 166 -4.51 -26.45 -16.60
CA GLN A 166 -4.17 -26.71 -18.01
C GLN A 166 -3.02 -27.72 -18.15
N GLU A 167 -2.02 -27.67 -17.26
CA GLU A 167 -0.94 -28.65 -17.20
C GLU A 167 -1.49 -30.06 -16.89
N SER A 168 -2.43 -30.23 -15.96
CA SER A 168 -3.10 -31.53 -15.74
C SER A 168 -3.97 -31.97 -16.91
N GLU A 169 -4.78 -31.08 -17.50
CA GLU A 169 -5.60 -31.40 -18.68
C GLU A 169 -4.72 -31.85 -19.86
N SER A 170 -3.53 -31.26 -20.05
CA SER A 170 -2.56 -31.65 -21.07
C SER A 170 -1.82 -32.97 -20.82
N VAL A 171 -1.89 -33.52 -19.60
CA VAL A 171 -1.28 -34.82 -19.25
C VAL A 171 -2.29 -35.97 -19.39
N GLU A 172 -3.58 -35.71 -19.22
CA GLU A 172 -4.65 -36.71 -19.40
C GLU A 172 -4.85 -37.13 -20.87
N GLU A 173 -4.42 -36.33 -21.85
CA GLU A 173 -4.42 -36.73 -23.28
C GLU A 173 -3.21 -37.59 -23.71
N GLU A 174 -2.13 -37.68 -22.90
CA GLU A 174 -0.87 -38.34 -23.33
C GLU A 174 -0.21 -39.26 -22.26
N SER A 175 -0.94 -40.21 -21.67
CA SER A 175 -0.32 -41.47 -21.20
C SER A 175 -1.27 -42.66 -21.03
N VAL A 176 -0.72 -43.87 -21.22
CA VAL A 176 -1.42 -45.17 -21.21
C VAL A 176 -1.47 -45.78 -19.81
N GLU A 177 -2.46 -46.64 -19.56
CA GLU A 177 -2.67 -47.42 -18.34
C GLU A 177 -1.38 -48.02 -17.73
N ILE A 178 -1.04 -47.56 -16.51
CA ILE A 178 -0.23 -48.33 -15.56
C ILE A 178 -0.97 -48.28 -14.22
N GLU A 179 -1.39 -49.44 -13.72
CA GLU A 179 -2.16 -49.56 -12.48
C GLU A 179 -1.27 -49.34 -11.25
N VAL A 180 -1.23 -48.10 -10.74
CA VAL A 180 -0.54 -47.74 -9.50
C VAL A 180 -1.57 -47.39 -8.42
N GLN A 181 -1.62 -48.18 -7.35
CA GLN A 181 -2.47 -47.91 -6.20
C GLN A 181 -1.86 -46.83 -5.30
N GLU A 182 -2.08 -45.55 -5.62
CA GLU A 182 -1.79 -44.46 -4.68
C GLU A 182 -2.98 -44.22 -3.73
N GLU A 183 -2.74 -44.31 -2.42
CA GLU A 183 -3.71 -43.87 -1.41
C GLU A 183 -3.97 -42.35 -1.56
N VAL A 184 -5.22 -41.97 -1.80
CA VAL A 184 -5.63 -40.55 -1.77
C VAL A 184 -5.60 -40.05 -0.32
N LYS A 185 -4.40 -39.70 0.16
CA LYS A 185 -4.21 -38.89 1.36
C LYS A 185 -4.62 -37.46 1.05
N GLU A 186 -5.92 -37.22 1.16
CA GLU A 186 -6.51 -35.90 1.33
C GLU A 186 -5.64 -35.10 2.31
N LYS A 187 -5.08 -33.97 1.85
CA LYS A 187 -4.20 -33.14 2.67
C LYS A 187 -5.01 -32.30 3.65
N THR A 188 -5.60 -32.99 4.62
CA THR A 188 -5.95 -32.42 5.92
C THR A 188 -4.73 -31.64 6.41
N TYR A 189 -4.86 -30.32 6.49
CA TYR A 189 -3.82 -29.45 7.05
C TYR A 189 -3.79 -29.60 8.57
N VAL A 190 -3.31 -30.76 9.04
CA VAL A 190 -2.94 -30.99 10.43
C VAL A 190 -1.81 -30.02 10.75
N ALA A 191 -2.08 -29.06 11.64
CA ALA A 191 -1.11 -28.05 12.03
C ALA A 191 -0.02 -28.69 12.92
N THR A 192 1.07 -29.12 12.31
CA THR A 192 2.27 -29.62 13.00
C THR A 192 3.25 -28.47 13.23
N ASP A 193 3.61 -28.26 14.50
CA ASP A 193 4.39 -27.13 15.04
C ASP A 193 3.62 -25.78 15.03
N PRO A 194 3.67 -24.99 16.12
CA PRO A 194 2.60 -24.04 16.43
C PRO A 194 2.69 -22.74 15.63
N ALA A 195 1.81 -22.60 14.64
CA ALA A 195 1.51 -21.31 14.02
C ALA A 195 1.08 -20.30 15.09
N ARG A 196 1.98 -19.36 15.42
CA ARG A 196 1.91 -18.42 16.56
C ARG A 196 0.48 -17.92 16.79
N ILE A 197 -0.09 -18.25 17.95
CA ILE A 197 -1.45 -17.83 18.30
C ILE A 197 -1.46 -16.32 18.59
N GLY A 198 -2.21 -15.58 17.79
CA GLY A 198 -2.38 -14.13 17.93
C GLY A 198 -3.20 -13.78 19.17
N LEU A 199 -2.81 -12.71 19.85
CA LEU A 199 -3.53 -12.16 21.02
C LEU A 199 -3.80 -13.21 22.11
N GLU A 200 -2.90 -14.17 22.33
CA GLU A 200 -3.07 -15.26 23.32
C GLU A 200 -4.38 -16.06 23.13
N GLY A 201 -4.94 -16.06 21.91
CA GLY A 201 -6.22 -16.70 21.61
C GLY A 201 -7.45 -15.89 22.01
N TYR A 202 -7.33 -14.58 22.30
CA TYR A 202 -8.47 -13.68 22.45
C TYR A 202 -8.95 -13.12 21.09
N SER A 203 -10.26 -12.93 20.94
CA SER A 203 -10.87 -12.48 19.68
C SER A 203 -10.48 -11.03 19.34
N PRO A 204 -9.73 -10.78 18.24
CA PRO A 204 -9.42 -9.42 17.78
C PRO A 204 -10.67 -8.58 17.49
N ILE A 205 -11.81 -9.20 17.15
CA ILE A 205 -13.06 -8.49 16.91
C ILE A 205 -13.75 -8.09 18.21
N ALA A 206 -13.85 -8.97 19.21
CA ALA A 206 -14.40 -8.62 20.52
C ALA A 206 -13.58 -7.51 21.20
N LEU A 207 -12.25 -7.50 20.98
CA LEU A 207 -11.35 -6.45 21.45
C LEU A 207 -11.52 -5.12 20.71
N THR A 208 -11.72 -5.16 19.39
CA THR A 208 -11.87 -3.95 18.57
C THR A 208 -13.26 -3.33 18.71
N ARG A 209 -14.33 -4.16 18.75
CA ARG A 209 -15.74 -3.74 18.83
C ARG A 209 -16.16 -3.46 20.27
N ASP A 210 -15.97 -4.40 21.18
CA ASP A 210 -16.59 -4.38 22.52
C ASP A 210 -15.61 -4.02 23.64
N ARG A 211 -14.32 -3.89 23.32
CA ARG A 211 -13.20 -3.70 24.27
C ARG A 211 -13.07 -4.83 25.31
N LYS A 212 -13.46 -6.06 24.95
CA LYS A 212 -13.47 -7.22 25.86
C LYS A 212 -12.48 -8.32 25.43
N TRP A 213 -11.74 -8.83 26.40
CA TRP A 213 -10.89 -10.03 26.29
C TRP A 213 -11.74 -11.32 26.27
N THR A 214 -12.58 -11.47 25.24
CA THR A 214 -13.32 -12.71 24.98
C THR A 214 -12.40 -13.71 24.33
N LYS A 215 -12.18 -14.90 24.94
CA LYS A 215 -11.42 -15.98 24.30
C LYS A 215 -12.11 -16.40 22.99
N GLY A 216 -11.31 -16.54 21.95
CA GLY A 216 -11.71 -17.21 20.72
C GLY A 216 -11.69 -18.73 20.89
N LYS A 217 -12.10 -19.44 19.84
CA LYS A 217 -12.08 -20.91 19.78
C LYS A 217 -11.28 -21.41 18.58
N GLU A 218 -10.72 -22.60 18.71
CA GLU A 218 -9.96 -23.27 17.63
C GLU A 218 -10.84 -23.60 16.41
N GLU A 219 -12.11 -23.97 16.64
CA GLU A 219 -13.15 -24.15 15.59
C GLU A 219 -13.41 -22.88 14.75
N PHE A 220 -13.00 -21.71 15.24
CA PHE A 220 -13.10 -20.41 14.56
C PHE A 220 -11.73 -19.74 14.42
N SER A 221 -10.72 -20.51 14.04
CA SER A 221 -9.37 -20.03 13.75
C SER A 221 -9.23 -19.47 12.32
N TRP A 222 -8.34 -18.50 12.13
CA TRP A 222 -7.94 -18.01 10.81
C TRP A 222 -6.47 -17.53 10.77
N PRO A 223 -5.65 -18.00 9.81
CA PRO A 223 -4.28 -17.53 9.65
C PRO A 223 -4.22 -16.18 8.91
N TYR A 224 -3.48 -15.22 9.46
CA TYR A 224 -3.20 -13.93 8.84
C TYR A 224 -1.76 -13.49 9.14
N GLN A 225 -1.00 -13.15 8.10
CA GLN A 225 0.42 -12.71 8.19
C GLN A 225 1.33 -13.65 9.01
N GLY A 226 1.08 -14.96 8.95
CA GLY A 226 1.85 -15.99 9.69
C GLY A 226 1.41 -16.20 11.15
N ILE A 227 0.37 -15.50 11.60
CA ILE A 227 -0.20 -15.59 12.95
C ILE A 227 -1.61 -16.16 12.87
N THR A 228 -1.95 -17.13 13.73
CA THR A 228 -3.29 -17.73 13.79
C THR A 228 -4.13 -17.00 14.81
N TYR A 229 -5.21 -16.35 14.38
CA TYR A 229 -6.15 -15.66 15.27
C TYR A 229 -7.36 -16.56 15.56
N LEU A 230 -7.81 -16.57 16.82
CA LEU A 230 -9.01 -17.31 17.24
C LEU A 230 -10.18 -16.33 17.42
N LEU A 231 -11.34 -16.63 16.83
CA LEU A 231 -12.54 -15.80 16.93
C LEU A 231 -13.56 -16.42 17.90
N SER A 232 -14.44 -15.63 18.53
CA SER A 232 -15.36 -16.15 19.55
C SER A 232 -16.61 -16.85 18.98
N SER A 233 -16.92 -16.55 17.72
CA SER A 233 -18.08 -17.10 16.99
C SER A 233 -17.81 -17.16 15.49
N ARG A 234 -18.58 -17.97 14.74
CA ARG A 234 -18.50 -18.02 13.28
C ARG A 234 -18.79 -16.67 12.61
N THR A 235 -19.68 -15.86 13.19
CA THR A 235 -19.94 -14.49 12.71
C THR A 235 -18.69 -13.62 12.78
N GLU A 236 -17.88 -13.76 13.84
CA GLU A 236 -16.59 -13.06 13.93
C GLU A 236 -15.56 -13.64 12.94
N LEU A 237 -15.54 -14.96 12.70
CA LEU A 237 -14.68 -15.57 11.69
C LEU A 237 -14.93 -14.98 10.29
N GLU A 238 -16.19 -14.87 9.86
CA GLU A 238 -16.51 -14.31 8.54
C GLU A 238 -16.24 -12.79 8.45
N ILE A 239 -16.45 -12.03 9.54
CA ILE A 239 -16.03 -10.62 9.60
C ILE A 239 -14.50 -10.49 9.52
N PHE A 240 -13.75 -11.35 10.20
CA PHE A 240 -12.29 -11.29 10.23
C PHE A 240 -11.68 -11.59 8.86
N LYS A 241 -12.24 -12.56 8.11
CA LYS A 241 -11.80 -12.90 6.74
C LYS A 241 -11.90 -11.74 5.74
N ILE A 242 -12.86 -10.82 5.93
CA ILE A 242 -13.11 -9.70 5.02
C ILE A 242 -12.00 -8.63 5.13
N ASP A 243 -11.68 -8.21 6.36
CA ASP A 243 -10.67 -7.18 6.64
C ASP A 243 -9.86 -7.56 7.90
N PRO A 244 -8.93 -8.53 7.82
CA PRO A 244 -8.18 -8.97 8.99
C PRO A 244 -7.27 -7.87 9.55
N GLY A 245 -6.74 -7.01 8.67
CA GLY A 245 -5.78 -5.95 9.01
C GLY A 245 -6.36 -4.82 9.87
N ARG A 246 -7.69 -4.68 9.88
CA ARG A 246 -8.42 -3.77 10.78
C ARG A 246 -8.55 -4.28 12.22
N TYR A 247 -8.50 -5.59 12.42
CA TYR A 247 -8.73 -6.22 13.73
C TYR A 247 -7.45 -6.81 14.33
N ALA A 248 -6.51 -7.24 13.49
CA ALA A 248 -5.20 -7.72 13.92
C ALA A 248 -4.34 -6.57 14.50
N PRO A 249 -3.49 -6.85 15.51
CA PRO A 249 -2.47 -5.90 15.98
C PRO A 249 -1.54 -5.45 14.86
N GLN A 250 -1.18 -4.18 14.88
CA GLN A 250 -0.17 -3.63 13.97
C GLN A 250 1.20 -4.25 14.23
N LEU A 251 2.09 -4.20 13.22
CA LEU A 251 3.48 -4.68 13.31
C LEU A 251 3.60 -6.14 13.76
N LEU A 252 2.68 -7.02 13.35
CA LEU A 252 2.62 -8.43 13.78
C LEU A 252 2.50 -8.61 15.30
N GLY A 253 1.93 -7.61 15.99
CA GLY A 253 1.85 -7.54 17.45
C GLY A 253 3.19 -7.32 18.14
N CYS A 254 4.19 -6.75 17.45
CA CYS A 254 5.48 -6.38 18.05
C CYS A 254 5.44 -4.96 18.63
N ASP A 255 6.30 -4.70 19.63
CA ASP A 255 6.36 -3.40 20.31
C ASP A 255 6.86 -2.29 19.35
N PRO A 256 6.07 -1.22 19.10
CA PRO A 256 6.41 -0.19 18.13
C PRO A 256 7.50 0.78 18.63
N VAL A 257 7.78 0.83 19.93
CA VAL A 257 8.83 1.68 20.53
C VAL A 257 10.18 0.97 20.46
N ILE A 258 10.23 -0.31 20.84
CA ILE A 258 11.44 -1.13 20.69
C ILE A 258 11.82 -1.24 19.22
N LEU A 259 10.86 -1.52 18.34
CA LEU A 259 11.11 -1.60 16.90
C LEU A 259 11.70 -0.29 16.35
N ASN A 260 11.11 0.87 16.68
CA ASN A 260 11.60 2.19 16.23
C ASN A 260 12.97 2.59 16.81
N LYS A 261 13.34 2.07 17.98
CA LYS A 261 14.58 2.45 18.70
C LYS A 261 15.75 1.50 18.47
N GLN A 262 15.47 0.21 18.30
CA GLN A 262 16.46 -0.87 18.33
C GLN A 262 16.49 -1.70 17.04
N ASP A 263 15.55 -1.49 16.10
CA ASP A 263 15.33 -2.32 14.90
C ASP A 263 15.12 -3.82 15.24
N ARG A 264 14.54 -4.09 16.42
CA ARG A 264 14.23 -5.43 16.93
C ARG A 264 12.72 -5.61 17.03
N ALA A 265 12.20 -6.65 16.37
CA ALA A 265 10.79 -7.01 16.45
C ALA A 265 10.56 -7.96 17.64
N ILE A 266 10.31 -7.38 18.82
CA ILE A 266 9.97 -8.14 20.03
C ILE A 266 8.44 -8.18 20.18
N PRO A 267 7.81 -9.36 20.37
CA PRO A 267 6.37 -9.47 20.65
C PRO A 267 5.93 -8.64 21.85
N GLY A 268 4.85 -7.87 21.70
CA GLY A 268 4.17 -7.20 22.79
C GLY A 268 3.11 -8.09 23.47
N ASP A 269 2.89 -7.85 24.75
CA ASP A 269 1.94 -8.53 25.63
C ASP A 269 0.53 -7.89 25.52
N THR A 270 -0.52 -8.69 25.61
CA THR A 270 -1.92 -8.20 25.57
C THR A 270 -2.24 -7.23 26.70
N LYS A 271 -1.68 -7.45 27.89
CA LYS A 271 -1.86 -6.68 29.12
C LYS A 271 -1.50 -5.20 28.98
N TYR A 272 -0.51 -4.88 28.14
CA TYR A 272 -0.04 -3.51 27.95
C TYR A 272 -0.62 -2.85 26.69
N GLY A 273 -1.55 -3.48 25.98
CA GLY A 273 -2.12 -2.97 24.74
C GLY A 273 -2.68 -1.52 24.82
N ALA A 274 -2.64 -0.83 23.68
CA ALA A 274 -3.24 0.50 23.49
C ALA A 274 -3.81 0.64 22.07
N TYR A 275 -4.87 1.44 21.93
CA TYR A 275 -5.44 1.78 20.63
C TYR A 275 -5.00 3.18 20.17
N TYR A 276 -4.62 3.32 18.91
CA TYR A 276 -4.30 4.61 18.29
C TYR A 276 -4.69 4.62 16.81
N ASP A 277 -5.32 5.72 16.36
CA ASP A 277 -5.98 5.86 15.06
C ASP A 277 -6.81 4.62 14.66
N HIS A 278 -7.64 4.15 15.60
CA HIS A 278 -8.47 2.93 15.52
C HIS A 278 -7.73 1.58 15.53
N ASN A 279 -6.41 1.54 15.34
CA ASN A 279 -5.62 0.30 15.29
C ASN A 279 -5.13 -0.13 16.69
N LEU A 280 -4.94 -1.44 16.89
CA LEU A 280 -4.37 -2.02 18.12
C LEU A 280 -2.85 -2.10 18.02
N TYR A 281 -2.16 -1.62 19.06
CA TYR A 281 -0.73 -1.80 19.29
C TYR A 281 -0.51 -2.57 20.61
N LEU A 282 0.47 -3.48 20.61
CA LEU A 282 0.91 -4.23 21.79
C LEU A 282 2.30 -3.74 22.23
N PHE A 283 2.66 -3.97 23.49
CA PHE A 283 3.88 -3.45 24.09
C PHE A 283 4.49 -4.50 25.03
N VAL A 284 5.81 -4.54 25.20
CA VAL A 284 6.43 -5.50 26.13
C VAL A 284 6.17 -5.14 27.60
N ASP A 285 5.99 -3.85 27.89
CA ASP A 285 5.84 -3.30 29.22
C ASP A 285 5.01 -2.00 29.23
N VAL A 286 4.82 -1.46 30.43
CA VAL A 286 4.12 -0.19 30.65
C VAL A 286 4.96 1.02 30.22
N GLU A 287 6.29 0.95 30.25
CA GLU A 287 7.16 2.09 29.94
C GLU A 287 7.14 2.41 28.45
N SER A 288 7.29 1.39 27.62
CA SER A 288 7.18 1.43 26.16
C SER A 288 5.79 1.91 25.73
N ARG A 289 4.74 1.45 26.41
CA ARG A 289 3.36 1.91 26.19
C ARG A 289 3.15 3.39 26.54
N GLU A 290 3.65 3.86 27.68
CA GLU A 290 3.51 5.27 28.07
C GLU A 290 4.46 6.18 27.28
N GLU A 291 5.59 5.69 26.74
CA GLU A 291 6.38 6.41 25.74
C GLU A 291 5.66 6.53 24.40
N PHE A 292 5.05 5.44 23.92
CA PHE A 292 4.22 5.47 22.72
C PHE A 292 3.13 6.53 22.83
N LYS A 293 2.40 6.60 23.95
CA LYS A 293 1.37 7.63 24.17
C LYS A 293 1.89 9.06 24.13
N LYS A 294 3.15 9.32 24.48
CA LYS A 294 3.75 10.68 24.41
C LYS A 294 3.97 11.15 22.97
N ASN A 295 4.20 10.24 22.02
CA ASN A 295 4.35 10.58 20.60
C ASN A 295 3.99 9.37 19.71
N PRO A 296 2.71 8.97 19.64
CA PRO A 296 2.31 7.70 19.01
C PRO A 296 2.60 7.73 17.51
N ASP A 297 2.46 8.91 16.92
CA ASP A 297 2.71 9.19 15.51
C ASP A 297 4.19 9.00 15.10
N ARG A 298 5.17 9.15 16.02
CA ARG A 298 6.57 8.77 15.75
C ARG A 298 6.69 7.28 15.46
N PHE A 299 6.02 6.47 16.27
CA PHE A 299 6.18 5.03 16.29
C PHE A 299 5.26 4.33 15.27
N SER A 300 4.02 4.82 15.12
CA SER A 300 3.01 4.28 14.19
C SER A 300 3.29 4.56 12.71
N ARG A 301 4.19 5.50 12.39
CA ARG A 301 4.62 5.80 11.01
C ARG A 301 5.83 4.99 10.55
N THR A 302 6.40 4.14 11.40
CA THR A 302 7.61 3.38 11.12
C THR A 302 7.33 2.30 10.07
N MET A 303 7.77 2.51 8.83
CA MET A 303 7.71 1.47 7.80
C MET A 303 8.86 0.47 8.00
N HIS A 304 8.61 -0.63 8.71
CA HIS A 304 9.48 -1.80 8.71
C HIS A 304 8.68 -2.97 8.10
N VAL A 305 9.24 -3.58 7.05
CA VAL A 305 8.65 -4.75 6.39
C VAL A 305 9.05 -5.98 7.20
N LEU A 306 8.41 -6.15 8.35
CA LEU A 306 8.61 -7.32 9.19
C LEU A 306 8.15 -8.58 8.47
N LYS A 307 9.08 -9.52 8.30
CA LYS A 307 8.76 -10.92 8.06
C LYS A 307 8.72 -11.69 9.38
N ILE A 308 8.07 -12.85 9.39
CA ILE A 308 7.88 -13.64 10.62
C ILE A 308 9.21 -14.15 11.21
N GLU A 309 10.21 -14.40 10.35
CA GLU A 309 11.54 -14.90 10.72
C GLU A 309 12.41 -13.83 11.40
N GLN A 310 11.96 -12.57 11.44
CA GLN A 310 12.66 -11.46 12.09
C GLN A 310 12.14 -11.16 13.50
N VAL A 311 11.13 -11.90 13.98
CA VAL A 311 10.51 -11.68 15.29
C VAL A 311 11.25 -12.48 16.37
N GLU A 312 12.02 -11.80 17.21
CA GLU A 312 12.75 -12.43 18.31
C GLU A 312 11.80 -12.69 19.49
N GLY A 313 11.39 -13.96 19.67
CA GLY A 313 10.54 -14.34 20.80
C GLY A 313 9.69 -15.58 20.62
N SER A 314 10.12 -16.57 19.84
CA SER A 314 9.41 -17.86 19.66
C SER A 314 9.50 -18.78 20.89
N VAL A 315 9.21 -18.23 22.07
CA VAL A 315 9.27 -18.95 23.36
C VAL A 315 7.86 -19.22 23.85
N VAL A 316 7.43 -20.47 23.72
CA VAL A 316 6.20 -20.99 24.34
C VAL A 316 6.40 -21.07 25.86
N ARG A 317 5.45 -20.53 26.62
CA ARG A 317 5.16 -20.82 28.03
C ARG A 317 3.67 -20.72 28.28
#